data_AF-A0A4D9E0Q2-F1
#
_entry.id   AF-A0A4D9E0Q2-F1
#
_cell.length_a   1.000
_cell.length_b   1.000
_cell.length_c   1.000
_cell.angle_alpha   90.00
_cell.angle_beta   90.00
_cell.angle_gamma   90.00
#
_symmetry.space_group_name_H-M   'P 1'
#
loop_
_entity.id
_entity.type
_entity.pdbx_description
1 polymer ?
#
loop_
_entity_poly.entity_id
_entity_poly.type
_entity_poly.pdbx_seq_one_letter_code
_entity_poly.pdbx_strand_id
1 'polypeptide(L)'
;MLLCSVFWKETGLISPLLAQAFSGFYYTFYFLNLTNGQPLSVVNATIWGFCTKGWKELQASFPQEENHRRLHNYCPSAFYILTLLHEGYKFDEQMWSNIHFRQKAANTDIGWTLGYVLNLTNMIPAEAPEQVKGQQRGLWAAAIFCIVLTAAVALVAILVQCLWNPT
;
A
#
# COMPACT_ATOMS: atom_id res chain seq x y z
N MET A 1 7.83 14.76 -2.30
CA MET A 1 6.45 14.30 -2.49
C MET A 1 6.29 12.96 -1.77
N LEU A 2 6.24 13.01 -0.44
CA LEU A 2 5.80 11.89 0.41
C LEU A 2 4.28 11.95 0.47
N LEU A 3 3.60 11.61 -0.63
CA LEU A 3 2.18 11.97 -0.76
C LEU A 3 1.20 10.96 -0.18
N CYS A 4 1.60 9.71 0.03
CA CYS A 4 0.68 8.72 0.60
C CYS A 4 0.40 8.97 2.09
N SER A 5 1.35 9.57 2.82
CA SER A 5 1.18 9.86 4.26
C SER A 5 0.41 11.15 4.54
N VAL A 6 0.43 12.14 3.63
CA VAL A 6 -0.15 13.47 3.90
C VAL A 6 -1.65 13.50 3.54
N PHE A 7 -2.08 12.79 2.50
CA PHE A 7 -3.49 12.80 2.06
C PHE A 7 -4.43 12.06 3.03
N TRP A 8 -3.91 11.17 3.88
CA TRP A 8 -4.70 10.41 4.88
C TRP A 8 -4.62 10.99 6.30
N LYS A 9 -4.02 12.18 6.50
CA LYS A 9 -3.96 12.81 7.83
C LYS A 9 -5.33 13.30 8.33
N GLU A 10 -6.30 13.50 7.43
CA GLU A 10 -7.65 13.99 7.80
C GLU A 10 -8.60 12.91 8.32
N THR A 11 -8.31 11.62 8.14
CA THR A 11 -9.22 10.53 8.54
C THR A 11 -8.89 9.88 9.88
N GLY A 12 -7.93 10.41 10.65
CA GLY A 12 -7.58 9.89 11.98
C GLY A 12 -7.05 8.45 11.98
N LEU A 13 -6.72 7.90 10.80
CA LEU A 13 -6.40 6.49 10.58
C LEU A 13 -4.90 6.22 10.29
N ILE A 14 -4.01 7.13 10.72
CA ILE A 14 -2.57 6.91 10.59
C ILE A 14 -2.02 6.49 11.96
N SER A 15 -1.68 5.21 12.05
CA SER A 15 -0.67 4.78 13.01
C SER A 15 0.65 5.45 12.61
N PRO A 16 1.36 6.17 13.51
CA PRO A 16 2.65 6.84 13.22
C PRO A 16 3.82 5.88 12.87
N LEU A 17 3.50 4.62 12.50
CA LEU A 17 4.44 3.51 12.49
C LEU A 17 5.13 3.27 11.15
N LEU A 18 4.62 3.75 10.00
CA LEU A 18 5.20 3.42 8.69
C LEU A 18 5.01 4.55 7.66
N ALA A 19 6.11 5.09 7.12
CA ALA A 19 6.10 6.08 6.05
C ALA A 19 6.77 5.52 4.78
N GLN A 20 6.21 5.79 3.59
CA GLN A 20 6.80 5.34 2.32
C GLN A 20 7.30 6.52 1.50
N ALA A 21 8.57 6.48 1.11
CA ALA A 21 9.25 7.47 0.29
C ALA A 21 9.56 6.91 -1.10
N PHE A 22 9.13 7.60 -2.16
CA PHE A 22 9.24 7.14 -3.56
C PHE A 22 9.76 8.26 -4.48
N SER A 23 9.98 7.96 -5.76
CA SER A 23 10.45 8.92 -6.77
C SER A 23 11.82 9.53 -6.38
N GLY A 24 12.00 10.85 -6.45
CA GLY A 24 13.28 11.52 -6.18
C GLY A 24 13.89 11.21 -4.80
N PHE A 25 13.05 10.90 -3.80
CA PHE A 25 13.51 10.43 -2.49
C PHE A 25 14.20 9.08 -2.60
N TYR A 26 13.55 8.14 -3.29
CA TYR A 26 14.10 6.80 -3.53
C TYR A 26 15.38 6.87 -4.35
N TYR A 27 15.39 7.55 -5.50
CA TYR A 27 16.57 7.56 -6.38
C TYR A 27 17.81 8.18 -5.73
N THR A 28 17.63 9.25 -4.94
CA THR A 28 18.74 9.90 -4.23
C THR A 28 19.30 8.99 -3.13
N PHE A 29 18.44 8.40 -2.31
CA PHE A 29 18.87 7.51 -1.23
C PHE A 29 19.37 6.17 -1.75
N TYR A 30 18.83 5.68 -2.87
CA TYR A 30 19.30 4.47 -3.54
C TYR A 30 20.72 4.65 -4.05
N PHE A 31 21.02 5.79 -4.69
CA PHE A 31 22.37 6.13 -5.12
C PHE A 31 23.38 6.14 -3.97
N LEU A 32 22.99 6.69 -2.81
CA LEU A 32 23.83 6.73 -1.61
C LEU A 32 23.81 5.43 -0.79
N ASN A 33 23.10 4.39 -1.24
CA ASN A 33 22.92 3.12 -0.54
C ASN A 33 22.25 3.25 0.86
N LEU A 34 21.31 4.17 1.01
CA LEU A 34 20.61 4.50 2.25
C LEU A 34 19.17 3.96 2.32
N THR A 35 18.78 3.06 1.40
CA THR A 35 17.40 2.56 1.30
C THR A 35 17.06 1.40 2.25
N ASN A 36 18.05 0.85 2.95
CA ASN A 36 17.93 -0.34 3.79
C ASN A 36 17.53 -0.05 5.25
N GLY A 37 16.93 1.12 5.53
CA GLY A 37 16.48 1.46 6.89
C GLY A 37 17.62 1.78 7.86
N GLN A 38 18.67 2.43 7.36
CA GLN A 38 19.81 2.87 8.18
C GLN A 38 19.37 3.91 9.22
N PRO A 39 19.98 3.96 10.42
CA PRO A 39 19.65 4.97 11.42
C PRO A 39 20.03 6.37 10.94
N LEU A 40 19.35 7.39 11.48
CA LEU A 40 19.54 8.79 11.09
C LEU A 40 21.01 9.25 11.18
N SER A 41 21.74 8.82 12.21
CA SER A 41 23.15 9.16 12.39
C SER A 41 24.03 8.69 11.22
N VAL A 42 23.80 7.47 10.72
CA VAL A 42 24.54 6.91 9.58
C VAL A 42 24.14 7.60 8.28
N VAL A 43 22.85 7.91 8.10
CA VAL A 43 22.38 8.70 6.96
C VAL A 43 23.08 10.06 6.93
N ASN A 44 23.08 10.78 8.05
CA ASN A 44 23.72 12.09 8.14
C ASN A 44 25.21 12.02 7.85
N ALA A 45 25.93 11.07 8.46
CA ALA A 45 27.35 10.86 8.22
C ALA A 45 27.67 10.52 6.76
N THR A 46 26.84 9.70 6.11
CA THR A 46 27.02 9.31 4.70
C THR A 46 26.79 10.50 3.76
N ILE A 47 25.73 11.28 3.99
CA ILE A 47 25.43 12.47 3.21
C ILE A 47 26.54 13.50 3.38
N TRP A 48 26.98 13.75 4.62
CA TRP A 48 28.07 14.66 4.91
C TRP A 48 29.37 14.23 4.23
N GLY A 49 29.76 12.97 4.39
CA GLY A 49 30.96 12.41 3.76
C GLY A 49 30.92 12.51 2.24
N PHE A 50 29.75 12.31 1.61
CA PHE A 50 29.59 12.49 0.17
C PHE A 50 29.76 13.97 -0.24
N CYS A 51 29.11 14.90 0.48
CA CYS A 51 29.14 16.32 0.17
C CYS A 51 30.50 16.98 0.40
N THR A 52 31.33 16.45 1.31
CA THR A 52 32.67 17.01 1.60
C THR A 52 33.74 16.58 0.61
N LYS A 53 33.49 15.56 -0.22
CA LYS A 53 34.49 15.07 -1.19
C LYS A 53 34.75 16.10 -2.29
N GLY A 54 36.01 16.19 -2.70
CA GLY A 54 36.40 17.00 -3.84
C GLY A 54 35.82 16.45 -5.15
N TRP A 55 35.52 17.32 -6.11
CA TRP A 55 34.90 16.92 -7.38
C TRP A 55 35.65 15.80 -8.11
N LYS A 56 36.99 15.90 -8.22
CA LYS A 56 37.81 14.88 -8.87
C LYS A 56 37.73 13.50 -8.18
N GLU A 57 37.68 13.50 -6.85
CA GLU A 57 37.57 12.27 -6.05
C GLU A 57 36.17 11.63 -6.21
N LEU A 58 35.12 12.46 -6.26
CA LEU A 58 33.75 12.01 -6.51
C LEU A 58 33.62 11.36 -7.89
N GLN A 59 34.15 12.00 -8.93
CA GLN A 59 34.14 11.44 -10.29
C GLN A 59 34.86 10.08 -10.34
N ALA A 60 36.01 9.95 -9.67
CA ALA A 60 36.74 8.70 -9.58
C ALA A 60 35.99 7.61 -8.78
N SER A 61 35.23 8.01 -7.76
CA SER A 61 34.44 7.08 -6.93
C SER A 61 33.20 6.55 -7.63
N PHE A 62 32.63 7.29 -8.59
CA PHE A 62 31.39 6.94 -9.29
C PHE A 62 31.55 6.96 -10.81
N PRO A 63 32.42 6.10 -11.39
CA PRO A 63 32.67 6.08 -12.83
C PRO A 63 31.46 5.59 -13.65
N GLN A 64 30.52 4.91 -13.00
CA GLN A 64 29.30 4.35 -13.60
C GLN A 64 28.24 5.40 -13.92
N GLU A 65 28.30 6.59 -13.30
CA GLU A 65 27.39 7.68 -13.62
C GLU A 65 27.90 8.40 -14.88
N GLU A 66 27.69 7.76 -16.04
CA GLU A 66 28.30 8.06 -17.35
C GLU A 66 28.36 9.54 -17.74
N ASN A 67 27.43 10.36 -17.24
CA ASN A 67 27.37 11.77 -17.61
C ASN A 67 27.95 12.74 -16.57
N HIS A 68 28.29 12.31 -15.34
CA HIS A 68 28.68 13.14 -14.17
C HIS A 68 27.77 14.36 -13.84
N ARG A 69 26.82 14.67 -14.72
CA ARG A 69 25.92 15.81 -14.73
C ARG A 69 24.79 15.63 -13.72
N ARG A 70 24.58 14.41 -13.24
CA ARG A 70 23.69 14.16 -12.09
C ARG A 70 24.43 14.18 -10.76
N LEU A 71 25.74 13.96 -10.77
CA LEU A 71 26.54 13.79 -9.55
C LEU A 71 26.48 15.02 -8.64
N HIS A 72 26.55 16.22 -9.22
CA HIS A 72 26.46 17.48 -8.47
C HIS A 72 25.09 17.73 -7.85
N ASN A 73 24.03 17.10 -8.36
CA ASN A 73 22.67 17.28 -7.83
C ASN A 73 22.37 16.37 -6.63
N TYR A 74 23.13 15.29 -6.42
CA TYR A 74 22.88 14.36 -5.32
C TYR A 74 23.15 14.97 -3.94
N CYS A 75 24.22 15.77 -3.78
CA CYS A 75 24.51 16.41 -2.50
C CYS A 75 23.36 17.36 -2.04
N PRO A 76 22.94 18.37 -2.83
CA PRO A 76 21.85 19.24 -2.43
C PRO A 76 20.52 18.48 -2.28
N SER A 77 20.25 17.49 -3.14
CA SER A 77 19.04 16.68 -3.04
C SER A 77 19.01 15.83 -1.77
N ALA A 78 20.12 15.21 -1.39
CA ALA A 78 20.22 14.36 -0.22
C ALA A 78 20.08 15.18 1.07
N PHE A 79 20.75 16.33 1.13
CA PHE A 79 20.64 17.25 2.26
C PHE A 79 19.21 17.82 2.39
N TYR A 80 18.60 18.20 1.26
CA TYR A 80 17.21 18.63 1.24
C TYR A 80 16.26 17.55 1.77
N ILE A 81 16.42 16.30 1.35
CA ILE A 81 15.60 15.18 1.86
C ILE A 81 15.81 14.97 3.36
N LEU A 82 17.06 15.00 3.83
CA LEU A 82 17.42 14.86 5.24
C LEU A 82 16.73 15.94 6.09
N THR A 83 16.93 17.20 5.74
CA THR A 83 16.32 18.35 6.43
C THR A 83 14.79 18.29 6.36
N LEU A 84 14.22 17.96 5.20
CA LEU A 84 12.77 17.89 5.05
C LEU A 84 12.15 16.80 5.94
N LEU A 85 12.76 15.60 6.01
CA LEU A 85 12.26 14.50 6.83
C LEU A 85 12.48 14.78 8.33
N HIS A 86 13.67 15.21 8.71
CA HIS A 86 14.02 15.44 10.11
C HIS A 86 13.40 16.74 10.67
N GLU A 87 13.67 17.88 10.04
CA GLU A 87 13.22 19.18 10.56
C GLU A 87 11.82 19.56 10.09
N GLY A 88 11.46 19.18 8.86
CA GLY A 88 10.15 19.49 8.27
C GLY A 88 9.05 18.57 8.81
N TYR A 89 9.22 17.27 8.64
CA TYR A 89 8.23 16.26 9.03
C TYR A 89 8.42 15.70 10.44
N LYS A 90 9.47 16.11 11.16
CA LYS A 90 9.71 15.73 12.56
C LYS A 90 9.88 14.22 12.76
N PHE A 91 10.56 13.55 11.81
CA PHE A 91 11.00 12.17 12.03
C PHE A 91 12.23 12.17 12.95
N ASP A 92 12.03 11.82 14.21
CA ASP A 92 13.09 11.68 15.21
C ASP A 92 13.95 10.43 14.95
N GLU A 93 15.11 10.32 15.62
CA GLU A 93 16.06 9.19 15.45
C GLU A 93 15.39 7.82 15.60
N GLN A 94 14.44 7.68 16.53
CA GLN A 94 13.71 6.44 16.78
C GLN A 94 12.74 6.11 15.63
N MET A 95 12.07 7.11 15.08
CA MET A 95 11.05 6.97 14.03
C MET A 95 11.65 6.93 12.63
N TRP A 96 12.90 7.32 12.46
CA TRP A 96 13.58 7.31 11.16
C TRP A 96 13.60 5.92 10.51
N SER A 97 13.76 4.88 11.32
CA SER A 97 13.76 3.48 10.86
C SER A 97 12.43 3.03 10.23
N ASN A 98 11.33 3.75 10.50
CA ASN A 98 10.01 3.49 9.96
C ASN A 98 9.80 4.05 8.53
N ILE A 99 10.80 4.73 7.97
CA ILE A 99 10.75 5.29 6.63
C ILE A 99 11.26 4.25 5.62
N HIS A 100 10.37 3.79 4.76
CA HIS A 100 10.69 2.84 3.70
C HIS A 100 10.85 3.55 2.36
N PHE A 101 12.08 3.56 1.86
CA PHE A 101 12.38 4.03 0.52
C PHE A 101 12.08 2.91 -0.49
N ARG A 102 11.01 3.09 -1.29
CA ARG A 102 10.52 2.09 -2.25
C ARG A 102 10.04 2.79 -3.52
N GLN A 103 10.37 2.20 -4.67
CA GLN A 103 9.92 2.69 -5.97
C GLN A 103 8.69 1.93 -6.49
N LYS A 104 8.55 0.64 -6.13
CA LYS A 104 7.48 -0.24 -6.64
C LYS A 104 6.75 -0.94 -5.51
N ALA A 105 5.47 -1.18 -5.73
CA ALA A 105 4.60 -2.04 -4.93
C ALA A 105 3.84 -2.97 -5.88
N ALA A 106 3.81 -4.29 -5.59
CA ALA A 106 3.18 -5.29 -6.46
C ALA A 106 3.56 -5.15 -7.94
N ASN A 107 4.85 -4.95 -8.22
CA ASN A 107 5.43 -4.74 -9.56
C ASN A 107 4.97 -3.47 -10.32
N THR A 108 4.22 -2.59 -9.68
CA THR A 108 3.78 -1.30 -10.23
C THR A 108 4.54 -0.16 -9.56
N ASP A 109 4.91 0.87 -10.32
CA ASP A 109 5.55 2.07 -9.76
C ASP A 109 4.61 2.83 -8.82
N ILE A 110 5.13 3.18 -7.64
CA ILE A 110 4.40 3.95 -6.64
C ILE A 110 4.30 5.40 -7.12
N GLY A 111 3.07 5.88 -7.25
CA GLY A 111 2.79 7.25 -7.66
C GLY A 111 1.30 7.57 -7.61
N TRP A 112 0.98 8.86 -7.77
CA TRP A 112 -0.39 9.35 -7.80
C TRP A 112 -1.14 8.91 -9.07
N THR A 113 -0.43 8.56 -10.14
CA THR A 113 -1.02 8.20 -11.44
C THR A 113 -1.99 7.03 -11.33
N LEU A 114 -1.64 5.98 -10.58
CA LEU A 114 -2.52 4.83 -10.40
C LEU A 114 -3.80 5.23 -9.66
N GLY A 115 -3.68 5.95 -8.55
CA GLY A 115 -4.84 6.45 -7.80
C GLY A 115 -5.72 7.39 -8.63
N TYR A 116 -5.11 8.22 -9.49
CA TYR A 116 -5.81 9.10 -10.40
C TYR A 116 -6.63 8.33 -11.44
N VAL A 117 -6.05 7.31 -12.08
CA VAL A 117 -6.77 6.45 -13.03
C VAL A 117 -7.90 5.67 -12.36
N LEU A 118 -7.67 5.16 -11.15
CA LEU A 118 -8.69 4.45 -10.37
C LEU A 118 -9.86 5.36 -9.98
N ASN A 119 -9.59 6.62 -9.63
CA ASN A 119 -10.61 7.62 -9.35
C ASN A 119 -11.42 7.95 -10.61
N LEU A 120 -10.76 8.17 -11.75
CA LEU A 120 -11.46 8.47 -13.01
C LEU A 120 -12.34 7.33 -13.51
N THR A 121 -11.99 6.08 -13.19
CA THR A 121 -12.73 4.90 -13.62
C THR A 121 -13.78 4.44 -12.61
N ASN A 122 -13.91 5.12 -11.45
CA ASN A 122 -14.78 4.69 -10.35
C ASN A 122 -14.59 3.22 -9.95
N MET A 123 -13.35 2.70 -10.10
CA MET A 123 -13.04 1.30 -9.76
C MET A 123 -12.79 1.08 -8.26
N ILE A 124 -12.68 2.16 -7.46
CA ILE A 124 -12.62 2.07 -6.00
C ILE A 124 -14.05 2.31 -5.48
N PRO A 125 -14.78 1.25 -5.07
CA PRO A 125 -16.10 1.43 -4.50
C PRO A 125 -16.00 2.18 -3.17
N ALA A 126 -16.89 3.17 -2.97
CA ALA A 126 -16.94 3.97 -1.75
C ALA A 126 -17.42 3.16 -0.54
N GLU A 127 -18.20 2.13 -0.80
CA GLU A 127 -18.68 1.17 0.17
C GLU A 127 -17.85 -0.10 0.04
N ALA A 128 -17.59 -0.76 1.18
CA ALA A 128 -17.08 -2.11 1.11
C ALA A 128 -18.02 -2.91 0.19
N PRO A 129 -17.50 -3.68 -0.78
CA PRO A 129 -18.37 -4.50 -1.63
C PRO A 129 -19.30 -5.23 -0.67
N GLU A 130 -20.61 -5.06 -0.85
CA GLU A 130 -21.56 -5.84 -0.08
C GLU A 130 -21.09 -7.27 -0.25
N GLN A 131 -20.59 -7.85 0.84
CA GLN A 131 -20.43 -9.28 0.94
C GLN A 131 -21.83 -9.74 0.60
N VAL A 132 -22.02 -10.23 -0.64
CA VAL A 132 -23.26 -10.83 -1.06
C VAL A 132 -23.44 -11.91 -0.01
N LYS A 133 -24.24 -11.60 1.02
CA LYS A 133 -24.59 -12.52 2.08
C LYS A 133 -25.42 -13.51 1.32
N GLY A 134 -24.76 -14.53 0.77
CA GLY A 134 -25.39 -15.59 0.04
C GLY A 134 -26.58 -16.01 0.89
N GLN A 135 -27.78 -15.75 0.37
CA GLN A 135 -29.10 -16.05 0.91
C GLN A 135 -29.16 -16.14 2.46
N GLN A 136 -29.80 -15.18 3.15
CA GLN A 136 -29.96 -15.26 4.61
C GLN A 136 -30.32 -16.69 5.06
N ARG A 137 -29.52 -17.28 5.96
CA ARG A 137 -29.69 -18.67 6.44
C ARG A 137 -31.14 -19.01 6.81
N GLY A 138 -31.88 -18.04 7.37
CA GLY A 138 -33.29 -18.20 7.71
C GLY A 138 -34.21 -18.44 6.52
N LEU A 139 -34.03 -17.70 5.41
CA LEU A 139 -34.82 -17.87 4.19
C LEU A 139 -34.54 -19.23 3.52
N TRP A 140 -33.29 -19.70 3.56
CA TRP A 140 -32.92 -21.00 3.01
C TRP A 140 -33.44 -22.16 3.86
N ALA A 141 -33.39 -22.04 5.20
CA ALA A 141 -33.96 -23.04 6.11
C ALA A 141 -35.49 -23.12 5.99
N ALA A 142 -36.18 -21.98 5.88
CA ALA A 142 -37.62 -21.93 5.66
C ALA A 142 -38.01 -22.58 4.33
N ALA A 143 -37.26 -22.33 3.25
CA ALA A 143 -37.51 -22.95 1.95
C ALA A 143 -37.39 -24.49 2.02
N ILE A 144 -36.35 -25.02 2.66
CA ILE A 144 -36.17 -26.47 2.84
C ILE A 144 -37.32 -27.07 3.66
N PHE A 145 -37.69 -26.41 4.75
CA PHE A 145 -38.78 -26.88 5.60
C PHE A 145 -40.11 -26.94 4.85
N CYS A 146 -40.45 -25.91 4.07
CA CYS A 146 -41.65 -25.90 3.24
C CYS A 146 -41.64 -27.03 2.20
N ILE A 147 -40.51 -27.30 1.55
CA ILE A 147 -40.38 -28.38 0.56
C ILE A 147 -40.58 -29.76 1.21
N VAL A 148 -40.02 -29.98 2.40
CA VAL A 148 -40.18 -31.26 3.12
C VAL A 148 -41.62 -31.47 3.55
N LEU A 149 -42.29 -30.43 4.06
CA LEU A 149 -43.70 -30.51 4.46
C LEU A 149 -44.63 -30.81 3.28
N THR A 150 -44.45 -30.13 2.14
CA THR A 150 -45.29 -30.37 0.96
C THR A 150 -45.10 -31.77 0.40
N ALA A 151 -43.85 -32.27 0.37
CA ALA A 151 -43.56 -33.65 -0.03
C ALA A 151 -44.21 -34.67 0.91
N ALA A 152 -44.15 -34.46 2.23
CA ALA A 152 -44.77 -35.35 3.21
C ALA A 152 -46.30 -35.39 3.06
N VAL A 153 -46.95 -34.23 2.89
CA VAL A 153 -48.40 -34.16 2.66
C VAL A 153 -48.79 -34.84 1.36
N ALA A 154 -48.02 -34.64 0.28
CA ALA A 154 -48.26 -35.32 -0.99
C ALA A 154 -48.14 -36.84 -0.87
N LEU A 155 -47.12 -37.35 -0.17
CA LEU A 155 -46.95 -38.78 0.08
C LEU A 155 -48.10 -39.37 0.90
N VAL A 156 -48.55 -38.68 1.95
CA VAL A 156 -49.70 -39.12 2.75
C VAL A 156 -50.97 -39.12 1.90
N ALA A 157 -51.22 -38.08 1.10
CA ALA A 157 -52.36 -38.02 0.21
C ALA A 157 -52.34 -39.16 -0.81
N ILE A 158 -51.19 -39.46 -1.40
CA ILE A 158 -51.03 -40.60 -2.33
C ILE A 158 -51.30 -41.93 -1.62
N LEU A 159 -50.75 -42.14 -0.42
CA LEU A 159 -50.99 -43.35 0.36
C LEU A 159 -52.47 -43.51 0.73
N VAL A 160 -53.15 -42.44 1.13
CA VAL A 160 -54.59 -42.46 1.41
C VAL A 160 -55.40 -42.76 0.15
N GLN A 161 -55.06 -42.18 -0.99
CA GLN A 161 -55.73 -42.49 -2.27
C GLN A 161 -55.49 -43.95 -2.69
N CYS A 162 -54.28 -44.49 -2.50
CA CYS A 162 -53.96 -45.90 -2.77
C CYS A 162 -54.66 -46.87 -1.81
N LEU A 163 -54.83 -46.49 -0.54
CA LEU A 163 -55.50 -47.32 0.47
C LEU A 163 -57.03 -47.24 0.36
N TRP A 164 -57.58 -46.12 -0.10
CA TRP A 164 -59.02 -45.90 -0.23
C TRP A 164 -59.57 -46.36 -1.59
N ASN A 165 -58.74 -46.45 -2.62
CA ASN A 165 -59.13 -46.95 -3.94
C ASN A 165 -58.34 -48.23 -4.31
N PRO A 166 -58.70 -49.40 -3.75
CA PRO A 166 -58.10 -50.65 -4.16
C PRO A 166 -58.76 -51.08 -5.47
N THR A 167 -58.25 -50.61 -6.61
CA THR A 167 -58.59 -51.01 -7.99
C THR A 167 -60.06 -51.28 -8.30
#